data_AF-A0A1W1ELF0-F1
#
_entry.id   AF-A0A1W1ELF0-F1
#
_cell.length_a   1.000
_cell.length_b   1.000
_cell.length_c   1.000
_cell.angle_alpha   90.00
_cell.angle_beta   90.00
_cell.angle_gamma   90.00
#
_symmetry.space_group_name_H-M   'P 1'
#
loop_
_entity.id
_entity.type
_entity.pdbx_description
1 polymer ?
#
loop_
_entity_poly.entity_id
_entity_poly.type
_entity_poly.pdbx_seq_one_letter_code
_entity_poly.pdbx_strand_id
1 'polypeptide(L)' 'MQVAVNFQDETIAQKVLWILEHFKNDGVEVIKLDNRDDEIIDNFRDGLNEIQLIEEGRLNSRPIQEFLNEL' A
#
# COMPACT_ATOMS: atom_id res chain seq x y z
N MET A 1 -16.83 -11.37 -8.31
CA MET A 1 -17.35 -10.59 -7.16
C MET A 1 -16.27 -10.62 -6.10
N GLN A 2 -15.72 -9.47 -5.72
CA GLN A 2 -14.71 -9.36 -4.67
C GLN A 2 -15.38 -8.72 -3.45
N VAL A 3 -15.15 -9.28 -2.27
CA VAL A 3 -15.74 -8.80 -1.01
C VAL A 3 -14.58 -8.46 -0.07
N ALA A 4 -14.43 -7.19 0.25
CA ALA A 4 -13.52 -6.72 1.28
C ALA A 4 -14.26 -6.75 2.62
N VAL A 5 -13.70 -7.47 3.60
CA VAL A 5 -14.25 -7.54 4.95
C VAL A 5 -13.28 -6.81 5.88
N ASN A 6 -13.77 -5.74 6.52
CA ASN A 6 -12.99 -5.02 7.51
C ASN A 6 -13.17 -5.66 8.89
N PHE A 7 -12.09 -6.14 9.49
CA PHE A 7 -12.09 -6.70 10.83
C PHE A 7 -11.48 -5.68 11.80
N GLN A 8 -12.25 -5.25 12.79
CA GLN A 8 -11.77 -4.32 13.83
C GLN A 8 -10.95 -5.02 14.91
N ASP A 9 -11.09 -6.34 15.05
CA ASP A 9 -10.37 -7.16 16.02
C ASP A 9 -9.45 -8.12 15.27
N GLU A 10 -8.15 -7.95 15.48
CA GLU A 10 -7.09 -8.75 14.85
C GLU A 10 -7.17 -10.24 15.22
N THR A 11 -7.64 -10.57 16.44
CA THR A 11 -7.84 -11.96 16.89
C THR A 11 -8.96 -12.63 16.10
N ILE A 12 -10.00 -11.86 15.75
CA ILE A 12 -11.10 -12.35 14.92
C ILE A 12 -10.62 -12.51 13.47
N ALA A 13 -9.84 -11.56 12.96
CA ALA A 13 -9.23 -11.65 11.64
C ALA A 13 -8.38 -12.91 11.48
N GLN A 14 -7.54 -13.24 12.46
CA GLN A 14 -6.70 -14.44 12.45
C GLN A 14 -7.53 -15.73 12.47
N LYS A 15 -8.60 -15.80 13.25
CA LYS A 15 -9.50 -16.96 13.27
C LYS A 15 -10.21 -17.15 11.93
N VAL A 16 -10.68 -16.07 11.32
CA VAL A 16 -11.33 -16.12 10.01
C VAL A 16 -10.34 -16.50 8.92
N LEU A 17 -9.12 -15.96 8.97
CA LEU A 17 -8.05 -16.34 8.05
C LEU A 17 -7.72 -17.84 8.16
N TRP A 18 -7.59 -18.37 9.38
CA TRP A 18 -7.35 -19.79 9.62
C TRP A 18 -8.46 -20.69 9.05
N ILE A 19 -9.73 -20.29 9.24
CA ILE A 19 -10.88 -21.00 8.65
C ILE A 19 -10.81 -20.98 7.12
N LEU A 20 -10.48 -19.83 6.53
CA LEU A 20 -10.40 -19.67 5.08
C LEU A 20 -9.21 -20.42 4.46
N GLU A 21 -8.06 -20.45 5.13
CA GLU A 21 -6.93 -21.28 4.74
C GLU A 21 -7.29 -22.77 4.76
N HIS A 22 -8.13 -23.18 5.72
CA HIS A 22 -8.64 -24.55 5.76
C HIS A 22 -9.58 -24.87 4.59
N PHE A 23 -10.40 -23.89 4.17
CA PHE A 23 -11.27 -23.99 3.01
C PHE A 23 -10.54 -24.01 1.65
N LYS A 24 -9.21 -23.85 1.63
CA LYS A 24 -8.39 -24.00 0.41
C LYS A 24 -8.53 -25.38 -0.22
N ASN A 25 -8.82 -26.41 0.57
CA ASN A 25 -9.10 -27.76 0.06
C ASN A 25 -10.44 -27.88 -0.70
N ASP A 26 -11.36 -26.94 -0.47
CA ASP A 26 -12.69 -26.90 -1.11
C ASP A 26 -12.75 -25.91 -2.30
N GLY A 27 -11.60 -25.35 -2.71
CA GLY A 27 -11.47 -24.47 -3.87
C GLY A 27 -11.61 -22.97 -3.58
N VAL A 28 -11.53 -22.55 -2.31
CA VAL A 28 -11.56 -21.13 -1.91
C VAL A 28 -10.14 -20.63 -1.66
N GLU A 29 -9.68 -19.64 -2.44
CA GLU A 29 -8.38 -19.00 -2.24
C GLU A 29 -8.56 -17.60 -1.65
N VAL A 30 -7.89 -17.34 -0.52
CA VAL A 30 -7.81 -16.00 0.09
C VAL A 30 -6.46 -15.42 -0.20
N ILE A 31 -6.46 -14.42 -1.08
CA ILE A 31 -5.28 -13.62 -1.38
C ILE A 31 -5.37 -12.38 -0.49
N LYS A 32 -4.40 -12.21 0.41
CA LYS A 32 -4.24 -10.95 1.13
C LYS A 32 -3.89 -9.90 0.08
N LEU A 33 -4.84 -9.02 -0.23
CA LEU A 33 -4.58 -7.79 -0.95
C LEU A 33 -3.81 -6.88 0.02
N ASP A 34 -2.49 -7.00 0.01
CA ASP A 34 -1.60 -6.10 0.70
C ASP A 34 -1.65 -4.78 -0.08
N ASN A 35 -2.14 -3.69 0.55
CA ASN A 35 -2.21 -2.32 0.03
C ASN A 35 -0.82 -1.69 -0.27
N ARG A 36 0.17 -2.46 -0.73
CA ARG A 36 1.50 -1.94 -1.07
C ARG A 36 1.49 -0.99 -2.28
N ASP A 37 0.40 -0.99 -3.05
CA ASP A 37 0.20 0.00 -4.10
C ASP A 37 -0.03 1.40 -3.54
N ASP A 38 -0.59 1.53 -2.33
CA ASP A 38 -0.84 2.85 -1.72
C ASP A 38 0.47 3.56 -1.36
N GLU A 39 1.47 2.83 -0.84
CA GLU A 39 2.78 3.38 -0.46
C GLU A 39 3.59 3.85 -1.69
N ILE A 40 3.56 3.07 -2.77
CA ILE A 40 4.21 3.45 -4.03
C ILE A 40 3.54 4.73 -4.58
N ILE A 41 2.22 4.77 -4.59
CA ILE A 41 1.45 5.91 -5.08
C ILE A 41 1.70 7.15 -4.21
N ASP A 42 1.76 7.00 -2.90
CA ASP A 42 2.03 8.09 -1.95
C ASP A 42 3.44 8.65 -2.16
N ASN A 43 4.47 7.80 -2.31
CA ASN A 43 5.84 8.24 -2.57
C ASN A 43 5.96 8.98 -3.92
N PHE A 44 5.26 8.52 -4.95
CA PHE A 44 5.20 9.24 -6.23
C PHE A 44 4.49 10.59 -6.10
N ARG A 45 3.41 10.66 -5.31
CA ARG A 45 2.66 11.89 -5.08
C ARG A 45 3.50 12.93 -4.35
N ASP A 46 4.27 12.51 -3.37
CA ASP A 46 5.17 13.37 -2.62
C ASP A 46 6.30 13.92 -3.52
N GLY A 47 6.83 13.09 -4.42
CA GLY A 47 7.78 13.54 -5.43
C GLY A 47 7.24 14.60 -6.39
N LEU A 48 5.99 14.45 -6.85
CA LEU A 48 5.36 15.43 -7.71
C LEU A 48 5.12 16.77 -6.99
N ASN A 49 4.74 16.72 -5.71
CA ASN A 49 4.61 17.91 -4.88
C ASN A 49 5.97 18.63 -4.69
N GLU A 50 7.06 17.87 -4.51
CA GLU A 50 8.41 18.44 -4.37
C GLU A 50 8.84 19.17 -5.65
N ILE A 51 8.60 18.59 -6.83
CA ILE A 51 8.89 19.22 -8.13
C ILE A 51 8.11 20.53 -8.28
N GLN A 52 6.82 20.53 -7.93
CA GLN A 52 6.01 21.74 -7.98
C GLN A 52 6.56 22.86 -7.08
N LEU A 53 6.99 22.52 -5.86
CA LEU A 53 7.57 23.49 -4.93
C LEU A 53 8.91 24.06 -5.42
N ILE A 54 9.68 23.29 -6.18
CA ILE A 54 10.91 23.76 -6.85
C ILE A 54 10.56 24.74 -7.98
N GLU A 55 9.56 24.44 -8.80
CA GLU A 55 9.10 25.34 -9.87
C GLU A 55 8.54 26.66 -9.32
N GLU A 56 7.86 26.61 -8.17
CA GLU A 56 7.38 27.79 -7.44
C GLU A 56 8.52 28.60 -6.77
N GLY A 57 9.76 28.13 -6.82
CA GLY A 57 10.92 28.76 -6.17
C GLY A 57 10.88 28.70 -4.64
N ARG A 58 10.06 27.80 -4.08
CA ARG A 58 9.85 27.63 -2.63
C ARG A 58 10.75 26.56 -2.03
N LEU A 59 11.36 25.73 -2.88
CA LEU A 59 12.27 24.65 -2.51
C LEU A 59 13.48 24.63 -3.45
N ASN A 60 14.67 24.33 -2.92
CA ASN A 60 15.89 24.21 -3.73
C ASN A 60 15.97 22.80 -4.33
N SER A 61 16.26 22.70 -5.63
CA SER A 61 16.38 21.39 -6.29
C SER A 61 17.48 20.54 -5.65
N ARG A 62 17.18 19.27 -5.37
CA ARG A 62 18.16 18.25 -4.97
C ARG A 62 18.41 17.24 -6.11
N PRO A 63 19.53 16.48 -6.08
CA PRO A 63 19.80 15.47 -7.10
C PRO A 63 18.71 14.40 -7.17
N ILE A 64 18.31 14.02 -8.38
CA ILE A 64 17.24 13.02 -8.60
C ILE A 64 17.59 11.65 -7.98
N GLN A 65 18.88 11.33 -7.85
CA GLN A 65 19.33 10.10 -7.21
C GLN A 65 19.01 10.07 -5.71
N GLU A 66 19.09 11.20 -5.01
CA GLU A 66 18.75 11.26 -3.58
C GLU A 66 17.26 11.06 -3.38
N PHE A 67 16.44 11.65 -4.23
CA PHE A 67 14.98 11.46 -4.26
C PHE A 67 14.59 9.99 -4.52
N LEU A 68 15.19 9.34 -5.52
CA LEU A 68 14.88 7.95 -5.86
C LEU A 68 15.35 6.93 -4.81
N ASN A 69 16.28 7.30 -3.92
CA ASN A 69 16.73 6.44 -2.83
C ASN A 69 15.78 6.47 -1.62
N GLU A 70 14.84 7.42 -1.58
CA GLU A 70 13.83 7.57 -0.52
C GLU A 70 12.48 6.92 -0.88
N LEU A 71 12.34 6.45 -2.13
CA LEU A 71 11.18 5.74 -2.69
C LEU A 71 11.25 4.22 -2.45
#